data_AF-A0A426DHI5-F1
#
_entry.id   AF-A0A426DHI5-F1
#
_cell.length_a   1.000
_cell.length_b   1.000
_cell.length_c   1.000
_cell.angle_alpha   90.00
_cell.angle_beta   90.00
_cell.angle_gamma   90.00
#
_symmetry.space_group_name_H-M   'P 1'
#
loop_
_entity.id
_entity.type
_entity.pdbx_description
1 polymer ?
#
loop_
_entity_poly.entity_id
_entity_poly.type
_entity_poly.pdbx_seq_one_letter_code
_entity_poly.pdbx_strand_id
1 'polypeptide(L)'
;MELSNLKWEAFARKNGKKGIRNKILVIYTVECSHFVAQEIVKRMNDSEIEVIGFSGCTDNEYAIRLLISLIRHPNVGGILAVGLGCEYIQPDRLAKIAEDEGKANASFFIQDLGGTGKSIEEGVKIVKNMKAQLDRVPKVEMGFEELVIGAECGGSDYTSGLAGNVVVGHFFDWLIDQGGTAIFEEIVETIGLYSLLCERAVNEKVREDIRYTYNKALDYCKSVRQYSVSPGNFAGGLTTIEEKSMGAVVKSGSRTIQGVLKVSEQVKTKGLYLLDTTPDPYWMQFGITNPNDNEGIMDLISCGSHMVLLVTGRGNVVGSAVAPVIKITGNSGIYERMKEDMDFDASRVLSGMMTQEEIRDDLAQMVFNIAMGEMSKSERWGHKEYFIPYKYQDKEVTIRKCKTCI
;
A
#
# COMPACT_ATOMS: atom_id res chain seq x y z
N MET A 1 29.91 6.06 -4.80
CA MET A 1 29.10 7.15 -4.23
C MET A 1 28.24 6.49 -3.17
N GLU A 2 28.24 6.97 -1.92
CA GLU A 2 27.41 6.33 -0.88
C GLU A 2 25.92 6.50 -1.25
N LEU A 3 25.17 5.40 -1.23
CA LEU A 3 23.73 5.37 -1.56
C LEU A 3 22.91 6.37 -0.73
N SER A 4 23.36 6.68 0.48
CA SER A 4 22.79 7.65 1.41
C SER A 4 22.75 9.09 0.89
N ASN A 5 23.68 9.45 0.01
CA ASN A 5 23.79 10.80 -0.55
C ASN A 5 23.07 10.94 -1.90
N LEU A 6 22.44 9.88 -2.40
CA LEU A 6 21.71 9.94 -3.65
C LEU A 6 20.46 10.82 -3.50
N LYS A 7 20.28 11.68 -4.51
CA LYS A 7 19.15 12.58 -4.62
C LYS A 7 18.52 12.45 -6.00
N TRP A 8 17.21 12.68 -6.08
CA TRP A 8 16.46 12.64 -7.32
C TRP A 8 15.39 13.73 -7.38
N GLU A 9 14.85 13.96 -8.56
CA GLU A 9 13.75 14.88 -8.74
C GLU A 9 12.40 14.23 -8.39
N ALA A 10 11.63 14.86 -7.52
CA ALA A 10 10.29 14.45 -7.13
C ALA A 10 9.28 15.60 -7.33
N PHE A 11 8.00 15.26 -7.45
CA PHE A 11 6.93 16.24 -7.65
C PHE A 11 6.56 16.94 -6.34
N ALA A 12 6.74 18.25 -6.27
CA ALA A 12 6.38 19.03 -5.09
C ALA A 12 4.86 19.06 -4.87
N ARG A 13 4.43 18.94 -3.60
CA ARG A 13 3.05 19.13 -3.18
C ARG A 13 2.93 20.34 -2.25
N LYS A 14 1.75 20.97 -2.25
CA LYS A 14 1.45 22.17 -1.42
C LYS A 14 1.75 21.96 0.07
N ASN A 15 1.51 20.75 0.57
CA ASN A 15 1.73 20.37 1.97
C ASN A 15 3.19 20.01 2.30
N GLY A 16 4.13 20.21 1.37
CA GLY A 16 5.56 19.93 1.55
C GLY A 16 5.97 18.49 1.28
N LYS A 17 5.02 17.55 1.12
CA LYS A 17 5.33 16.17 0.69
C LYS A 17 5.79 16.14 -0.77
N LYS A 18 6.47 15.06 -1.16
CA LYS A 18 7.08 14.89 -2.47
C LYS A 18 6.62 13.58 -3.11
N GLY A 19 6.12 13.61 -4.33
CA GLY A 19 5.66 12.42 -5.06
C GLY A 19 6.74 11.86 -5.98
N ILE A 20 6.85 10.53 -6.08
CA ILE A 20 7.72 9.85 -7.06
C ILE A 20 6.97 9.50 -8.36
N ARG A 21 5.67 9.76 -8.39
CA ARG A 21 4.78 9.72 -9.56
C ARG A 21 3.88 10.95 -9.54
N ASN A 22 3.19 11.21 -10.65
CA ASN A 22 2.28 12.35 -10.77
C ASN A 22 0.97 11.92 -11.43
N LYS A 23 0.27 10.99 -10.76
CA LYS A 23 -0.91 10.32 -11.30
C LYS A 23 -2.16 11.18 -11.23
N ILE A 24 -3.10 10.91 -12.14
CA ILE A 24 -4.50 11.34 -12.06
C ILE A 24 -5.36 10.14 -11.73
N LEU A 25 -6.22 10.27 -10.72
CA LEU A 25 -7.19 9.23 -10.38
C LEU A 25 -8.58 9.63 -10.88
N VAL A 26 -9.19 8.80 -11.72
CA VAL A 26 -10.61 8.90 -12.07
C VAL A 26 -11.38 8.04 -11.07
N ILE A 27 -11.99 8.69 -10.09
CA ILE A 27 -12.61 8.05 -8.93
C ILE A 27 -14.11 7.89 -9.18
N TYR A 28 -14.58 6.66 -9.35
CA TYR A 28 -16.03 6.40 -9.34
C TYR A 28 -16.53 6.25 -7.89
N THR A 29 -17.70 6.82 -7.59
CA THR A 29 -18.26 6.84 -6.23
C THR A 29 -19.37 5.80 -6.01
N VAL A 30 -19.74 5.08 -7.08
CA VAL A 30 -20.74 4.00 -7.08
C VAL A 30 -20.56 3.10 -8.30
N GLU A 31 -20.92 1.82 -8.20
CA GLU A 31 -20.79 0.86 -9.30
C GLU A 31 -21.43 1.35 -10.61
N CYS A 32 -22.58 2.03 -10.53
CA CYS A 32 -23.26 2.57 -11.70
C CYS A 32 -22.46 3.64 -12.47
N SER A 33 -21.45 4.24 -11.83
CA SER A 33 -20.53 5.22 -12.44
C SER A 33 -19.20 4.61 -12.89
N HIS A 34 -18.91 3.36 -12.51
CA HIS A 34 -17.65 2.68 -12.79
C HIS A 34 -17.33 2.62 -14.29
N PHE A 35 -18.30 2.20 -15.11
CA PHE A 35 -18.12 2.09 -16.55
C PHE A 35 -17.69 3.42 -17.20
N VAL A 36 -18.32 4.54 -16.81
CA VAL A 36 -17.97 5.87 -17.32
C VAL A 36 -16.54 6.24 -16.93
N ALA A 37 -16.17 6.04 -15.66
CA ALA A 37 -14.82 6.31 -15.18
C ALA A 37 -13.76 5.49 -15.93
N GLN A 38 -14.00 4.17 -16.09
CA GLN A 38 -13.10 3.27 -16.80
C GLN A 38 -12.95 3.67 -18.28
N GLU A 39 -14.04 4.04 -18.93
CA GLU A 39 -14.05 4.44 -20.34
C GLU A 39 -13.40 5.81 -20.58
N ILE A 40 -13.38 6.71 -19.58
CA ILE A 40 -12.56 7.94 -19.61
C ILE A 40 -11.08 7.56 -19.60
N VAL A 41 -10.65 6.74 -18.65
CA VAL A 41 -9.25 6.30 -18.50
C VAL A 41 -8.75 5.60 -19.76
N LYS A 42 -9.53 4.65 -20.28
CA LYS A 42 -9.21 3.92 -21.52
C LYS A 42 -9.03 4.85 -22.73
N ARG A 43 -9.84 5.92 -22.86
CA ARG A 43 -9.70 6.91 -23.94
C ARG A 43 -8.51 7.84 -23.75
N MET A 44 -8.08 8.06 -22.51
CA MET A 44 -6.85 8.78 -22.23
C MET A 44 -5.61 7.98 -22.65
N ASN A 45 -5.65 6.65 -22.49
CA ASN A 45 -4.58 5.72 -22.90
C ASN A 45 -3.20 6.17 -22.42
N ASP A 46 -3.10 6.45 -21.12
CA ASP A 46 -1.92 7.01 -20.47
C ASP A 46 -1.70 6.26 -19.14
N SER A 47 -0.46 5.79 -18.91
CA SER A 47 -0.10 4.97 -17.75
C SER A 47 -0.07 5.71 -16.42
N GLU A 48 -0.21 7.03 -16.42
CA GLU A 48 -0.33 7.87 -15.22
C GLU A 48 -1.78 8.24 -14.89
N ILE A 49 -2.75 7.76 -15.66
CA ILE A 49 -4.18 8.04 -15.45
C ILE A 49 -4.88 6.72 -15.14
N GLU A 50 -5.46 6.59 -13.95
CA GLU A 50 -5.99 5.32 -13.48
C GLU A 50 -7.40 5.44 -12.91
N VAL A 51 -8.20 4.38 -13.07
CA VAL A 51 -9.52 4.28 -12.47
C VAL A 51 -9.42 3.59 -11.13
N ILE A 52 -10.00 4.20 -10.11
CA ILE A 52 -10.21 3.57 -8.80
C ILE A 52 -11.60 3.95 -8.30
N GLY A 53 -12.08 3.34 -7.22
CA GLY A 53 -13.32 3.78 -6.61
C GLY A 53 -13.91 2.78 -5.66
N PHE A 54 -15.10 3.11 -5.19
CA PHE A 54 -15.87 2.25 -4.30
C PHE A 54 -17.22 1.97 -4.95
N SER A 55 -17.56 0.69 -5.08
CA SER A 55 -18.79 0.26 -5.76
C SER A 55 -20.05 0.42 -4.89
N GLY A 56 -19.87 0.63 -3.58
CA GLY A 56 -20.92 0.59 -2.60
C GLY A 56 -21.89 1.77 -2.59
N CYS A 57 -23.19 1.47 -2.46
CA CYS A 57 -24.26 2.45 -2.27
C CYS A 57 -24.65 2.62 -0.80
N THR A 58 -23.78 2.29 0.15
CA THR A 58 -24.05 2.46 1.58
C THR A 58 -22.90 3.20 2.26
N ASP A 59 -23.20 3.84 3.39
CA ASP A 59 -22.18 4.52 4.17
C ASP A 59 -21.12 3.51 4.68
N ASN A 60 -19.87 3.76 4.30
CA ASN A 60 -18.73 3.00 4.76
C ASN A 60 -17.56 3.95 5.02
N GLU A 61 -17.41 4.36 6.28
CA GLU A 61 -16.40 5.32 6.69
C GLU A 61 -14.97 4.85 6.36
N TYR A 62 -14.71 3.54 6.39
CA TYR A 62 -13.42 2.97 6.01
C TYR A 62 -13.08 3.25 4.54
N ALA A 63 -13.98 2.92 3.61
CA ALA A 63 -13.79 3.17 2.19
C ALA A 63 -13.64 4.66 1.88
N ILE A 64 -14.44 5.51 2.55
CA ILE A 64 -14.33 6.97 2.42
C ILE A 64 -12.95 7.46 2.89
N ARG A 65 -12.49 7.03 4.06
CA ARG A 65 -11.14 7.37 4.56
C ARG A 65 -10.04 6.92 3.61
N LEU A 66 -10.17 5.72 3.05
CA LEU A 66 -9.20 5.16 2.12
C LEU A 66 -9.14 6.00 0.85
N LEU A 67 -10.28 6.30 0.21
CA LEU A 67 -10.33 7.21 -0.95
C LEU A 67 -9.73 8.59 -0.64
N ILE A 68 -10.06 9.18 0.53
CA ILE A 68 -9.50 10.47 0.96
C ILE A 68 -7.98 10.39 1.11
N SER A 69 -7.46 9.30 1.66
CA SER A 69 -6.01 9.11 1.82
C SER A 69 -5.29 8.99 0.48
N LEU A 70 -5.91 8.31 -0.51
CA LEU A 70 -5.38 8.21 -1.87
C LEU A 70 -5.40 9.58 -2.56
N ILE A 71 -6.48 10.36 -2.40
CA ILE A 71 -6.54 11.75 -2.88
C ILE A 71 -5.39 12.58 -2.28
N ARG A 72 -5.07 12.39 -1.00
CA ARG A 72 -3.97 13.09 -0.31
C ARG A 72 -2.58 12.55 -0.67
N HIS A 73 -2.47 11.33 -1.18
CA HIS A 73 -1.22 10.63 -1.43
C HIS A 73 -0.27 11.45 -2.32
N PRO A 74 1.05 11.53 -2.02
CA PRO A 74 1.98 12.36 -2.78
C PRO A 74 2.16 11.93 -4.24
N ASN A 75 1.95 10.65 -4.58
CA ASN A 75 1.98 10.20 -5.98
C ASN A 75 0.78 10.67 -6.82
N VAL A 76 -0.26 11.23 -6.19
CA VAL A 76 -1.47 11.71 -6.89
C VAL A 76 -1.39 13.23 -7.04
N GLY A 77 -1.38 13.71 -8.28
CA GLY A 77 -1.35 15.13 -8.63
C GLY A 77 -2.73 15.74 -8.90
N GLY A 78 -3.72 14.92 -9.24
CA GLY A 78 -5.10 15.36 -9.45
C GLY A 78 -6.12 14.24 -9.48
N ILE A 79 -7.41 14.59 -9.38
CA ILE A 79 -8.51 13.62 -9.41
C ILE A 79 -9.72 14.12 -10.19
N LEU A 80 -10.42 13.21 -10.86
CA LEU A 80 -11.78 13.44 -11.39
C LEU A 80 -12.73 12.50 -10.65
N ALA A 81 -13.64 13.04 -9.84
CA ALA A 81 -14.67 12.25 -9.18
C ALA A 81 -15.93 12.13 -10.05
N VAL A 82 -16.36 10.91 -10.34
CA VAL A 82 -17.48 10.60 -11.23
C VAL A 82 -18.57 9.93 -10.41
N GLY A 83 -19.73 10.58 -10.35
CA GLY A 83 -20.91 10.07 -9.65
C GLY A 83 -22.08 9.76 -10.58
N LEU A 84 -23.06 9.02 -10.09
CA LEU A 84 -24.35 8.88 -10.78
C LEU A 84 -25.31 9.98 -10.35
N GLY A 85 -25.49 10.18 -9.04
CA GLY A 85 -26.40 11.16 -8.43
C GLY A 85 -27.14 10.67 -7.18
N CYS A 86 -26.98 9.41 -6.77
CA CYS A 86 -27.75 8.80 -5.67
C CYS A 86 -26.89 8.12 -4.59
N GLU A 87 -25.58 8.17 -4.74
CA GLU A 87 -24.62 7.51 -3.87
C GLU A 87 -24.41 8.25 -2.54
N TYR A 88 -23.81 7.58 -1.55
CA TYR A 88 -23.44 8.18 -0.28
C TYR A 88 -22.17 9.02 -0.39
N ILE A 89 -21.17 8.52 -1.15
CA ILE A 89 -19.91 9.21 -1.36
C ILE A 89 -20.12 10.31 -2.40
N GLN A 90 -20.14 11.57 -1.94
CA GLN A 90 -20.41 12.71 -2.82
C GLN A 90 -19.16 13.11 -3.64
N PRO A 91 -19.21 13.08 -4.99
CA PRO A 91 -18.08 13.43 -5.86
C PRO A 91 -17.49 14.83 -5.62
N ASP A 92 -18.35 15.83 -5.39
CA ASP A 92 -17.96 17.22 -5.12
C ASP A 92 -17.18 17.34 -3.81
N ARG A 93 -17.51 16.54 -2.79
CA ARG A 93 -16.74 16.51 -1.54
C ARG A 93 -15.35 15.93 -1.74
N LEU A 94 -15.19 14.92 -2.59
CA LEU A 94 -13.87 14.38 -2.92
C LEU A 94 -13.04 15.40 -3.72
N ALA A 95 -13.65 16.09 -4.69
CA ALA A 95 -13.00 17.18 -5.42
C ALA A 95 -12.59 18.33 -4.49
N LYS A 96 -13.43 18.67 -3.52
CA LYS A 96 -13.11 19.71 -2.52
C LYS A 96 -11.89 19.35 -1.67
N ILE A 97 -11.76 18.09 -1.26
CA ILE A 97 -10.56 17.62 -0.53
C ILE A 97 -9.30 17.78 -1.39
N ALA A 98 -9.37 17.44 -2.68
CA ALA A 98 -8.26 17.63 -3.60
C ALA A 98 -7.92 19.13 -3.80
N GLU A 99 -8.93 19.99 -3.87
CA GLU A 99 -8.75 21.45 -3.92
C GLU A 99 -8.00 21.99 -2.69
N ASP A 100 -8.39 21.55 -1.49
CA ASP A 100 -7.77 21.99 -0.24
C ASP A 100 -6.29 21.59 -0.16
N GLU A 101 -5.94 20.41 -0.70
CA GLU A 101 -4.56 19.92 -0.90
C GLU A 101 -3.82 20.63 -2.06
N GLY A 102 -4.48 21.51 -2.81
CA GLY A 102 -3.89 22.23 -3.94
C GLY A 102 -3.66 21.36 -5.17
N LYS A 103 -4.47 20.33 -5.37
CA LYS A 103 -4.39 19.38 -6.49
C LYS A 103 -5.42 19.72 -7.57
N ALA A 104 -5.09 19.38 -8.81
CA ALA A 104 -6.03 19.52 -9.92
C ALA A 104 -7.25 18.64 -9.65
N ASN A 105 -8.45 19.20 -9.74
CA ASN A 105 -9.66 18.49 -9.34
C ASN A 105 -10.87 18.89 -10.17
N ALA A 106 -11.81 17.96 -10.28
CA ALA A 106 -13.13 18.17 -10.85
C ALA A 106 -14.06 17.06 -10.39
N SER A 107 -15.36 17.31 -10.51
CA SER A 107 -16.39 16.29 -10.27
C SER A 107 -17.59 16.55 -11.16
N PHE A 108 -18.33 15.49 -11.48
CA PHE A 108 -19.66 15.62 -12.08
C PHE A 108 -20.54 14.42 -11.74
N PHE A 109 -21.85 14.61 -11.90
CA PHE A 109 -22.83 13.53 -11.94
C PHE A 109 -23.21 13.21 -13.38
N ILE A 110 -23.27 11.92 -13.71
CA ILE A 110 -23.62 11.44 -15.04
C ILE A 110 -25.03 11.90 -15.45
N GLN A 111 -25.96 11.96 -14.49
CA GLN A 111 -27.33 12.40 -14.73
C GLN A 111 -27.39 13.88 -15.15
N ASP A 112 -26.60 14.75 -14.53
CA ASP A 112 -26.56 16.18 -14.85
C ASP A 112 -25.99 16.46 -16.24
N LEU A 113 -25.04 15.64 -16.69
CA LEU A 113 -24.45 15.74 -18.03
C LEU A 113 -25.31 15.09 -19.13
N GLY A 114 -26.44 14.45 -18.76
CA GLY A 114 -27.35 13.83 -19.72
C GLY A 114 -26.92 12.44 -20.19
N GLY A 115 -26.22 11.69 -19.34
CA GLY A 115 -25.93 10.26 -19.54
C GLY A 115 -24.50 9.93 -19.98
N THR A 116 -24.29 8.64 -20.26
CA THR A 116 -22.97 8.00 -20.45
C THR A 116 -22.09 8.68 -21.49
N GLY A 117 -22.57 8.86 -22.73
CA GLY A 117 -21.74 9.36 -23.84
C GLY A 117 -21.18 10.76 -23.58
N LYS A 118 -22.06 11.70 -23.18
CA LYS A 118 -21.69 13.08 -22.85
C LYS A 118 -20.74 13.15 -21.64
N SER A 119 -20.97 12.29 -20.64
CA SER A 119 -20.13 12.22 -19.45
C SER A 119 -18.71 11.75 -19.77
N ILE A 120 -18.56 10.78 -20.67
CA ILE A 120 -17.25 10.31 -21.13
C ILE A 120 -16.52 11.42 -21.89
N GLU A 121 -17.21 12.12 -22.81
CA GLU A 121 -16.61 13.22 -23.58
C GLU A 121 -16.11 14.35 -22.67
N GLU A 122 -16.93 14.79 -21.72
CA GLU A 122 -16.55 15.84 -20.78
C GLU A 122 -15.45 15.36 -19.83
N GLY A 123 -15.51 14.13 -19.33
CA GLY A 123 -14.47 13.53 -18.50
C GLY A 123 -13.11 13.49 -19.19
N VAL A 124 -13.05 13.06 -20.45
CA VAL A 124 -11.81 13.06 -21.26
C VAL A 124 -11.25 14.48 -21.41
N LYS A 125 -12.11 15.47 -21.68
CA LYS A 125 -11.70 16.88 -21.81
C LYS A 125 -11.14 17.42 -20.49
N ILE A 126 -11.80 17.14 -19.38
CA ILE A 126 -11.35 17.53 -18.04
C ILE A 126 -9.98 16.92 -17.73
N VAL A 127 -9.82 15.60 -17.92
CA VAL A 127 -8.58 14.90 -17.59
C VAL A 127 -7.42 15.38 -18.48
N LYS A 128 -7.67 15.68 -19.77
CA LYS A 128 -6.66 16.33 -20.64
C LYS A 128 -6.18 17.66 -20.08
N ASN A 129 -7.09 18.49 -19.60
CA ASN A 129 -6.74 19.78 -18.99
C ASN A 129 -5.97 19.60 -17.69
N MET A 130 -6.35 18.63 -16.85
CA MET A 130 -5.61 18.28 -15.63
C MET A 130 -4.19 17.82 -15.95
N LYS A 131 -4.01 16.95 -16.95
CA LYS A 131 -2.68 16.48 -17.37
C LYS A 131 -1.76 17.66 -17.74
N ALA A 132 -2.26 18.61 -18.53
CA ALA A 132 -1.51 19.81 -18.89
C ALA A 132 -1.13 20.70 -17.69
N GLN A 133 -1.91 20.68 -16.60
CA GLN A 133 -1.53 21.34 -15.34
C GLN A 133 -0.45 20.56 -14.60
N LEU A 134 -0.59 19.22 -14.55
CA LEU A 134 0.34 18.33 -13.88
C LEU A 134 1.74 18.34 -14.51
N ASP A 135 1.83 18.51 -15.83
CA ASP A 135 3.11 18.65 -16.57
C ASP A 135 3.91 19.89 -16.14
N ARG A 136 3.29 20.85 -15.44
CA ARG A 136 3.90 22.09 -14.96
C ARG A 136 4.22 22.06 -13.47
N VAL A 137 3.93 20.96 -12.78
CA VAL A 137 4.24 20.82 -11.35
C VAL A 137 5.76 20.91 -11.16
N PRO A 138 6.25 21.82 -10.29
CA PRO A 138 7.67 21.93 -10.02
C PRO A 138 8.24 20.63 -9.47
N LYS A 139 9.41 20.27 -9.97
CA LYS A 139 10.20 19.20 -9.39
C LYS A 139 11.15 19.76 -8.34
N VAL A 140 11.35 19.01 -7.27
CA VAL A 140 12.23 19.35 -6.15
C VAL A 140 13.11 18.15 -5.81
N GLU A 141 14.27 18.41 -5.23
CA GLU A 141 15.17 17.36 -4.78
C GLU A 141 14.53 16.52 -3.67
N MET A 142 14.68 15.20 -3.72
CA MET A 142 14.24 14.24 -2.70
C MET A 142 15.35 13.21 -2.44
N GLY A 143 15.47 12.75 -1.20
CA GLY A 143 16.37 11.66 -0.80
C GLY A 143 15.65 10.54 -0.05
N PHE A 144 16.42 9.50 0.33
CA PHE A 144 15.90 8.34 1.06
C PHE A 144 15.26 8.71 2.40
N GLU A 145 15.74 9.76 3.05
CA GLU A 145 15.20 10.27 4.31
C GLU A 145 13.75 10.76 4.19
N GLU A 146 13.27 11.04 2.97
CA GLU A 146 11.91 11.47 2.71
C GLU A 146 10.99 10.35 2.22
N LEU A 147 11.55 9.17 1.89
CA LEU A 147 10.78 8.02 1.47
C LEU A 147 10.00 7.39 2.62
N VAL A 148 8.84 6.89 2.24
CA VAL A 148 7.97 6.02 3.04
C VAL A 148 7.78 4.78 2.18
N ILE A 149 8.20 3.61 2.66
CA ILE A 149 8.13 2.35 1.92
C ILE A 149 7.35 1.33 2.73
N GLY A 150 6.34 0.74 2.10
CA GLY A 150 5.56 -0.36 2.66
C GLY A 150 6.15 -1.71 2.27
N ALA A 151 5.94 -2.74 3.07
CA ALA A 151 6.22 -4.12 2.68
C ALA A 151 5.13 -5.08 3.17
N GLU A 152 4.77 -6.00 2.28
CA GLU A 152 3.90 -7.15 2.58
C GLU A 152 4.41 -8.41 1.86
N CYS A 153 3.86 -9.56 2.25
CA CYS A 153 4.05 -10.82 1.58
C CYS A 153 2.86 -11.14 0.67
N GLY A 154 3.14 -11.77 -0.47
CA GLY A 154 2.10 -12.40 -1.29
C GLY A 154 2.12 -13.92 -1.12
N GLY A 155 2.23 -14.64 -2.23
CA GLY A 155 2.36 -16.10 -2.25
C GLY A 155 3.69 -16.59 -1.65
N SER A 156 3.76 -16.70 -0.32
CA SER A 156 4.96 -17.14 0.41
C SER A 156 5.31 -18.62 0.20
N ASP A 157 6.61 -18.91 0.16
CA ASP A 157 7.24 -20.23 0.23
C ASP A 157 8.37 -20.21 1.29
N TYR A 158 9.08 -21.33 1.49
CA TYR A 158 10.18 -21.39 2.46
C TYR A 158 11.31 -20.39 2.19
N THR A 159 11.57 -20.02 0.93
CA THR A 159 12.61 -19.04 0.58
C THR A 159 12.23 -17.62 0.97
N SER A 160 10.93 -17.36 1.18
CA SER A 160 10.44 -16.02 1.54
C SER A 160 11.01 -15.58 2.88
N GLY A 161 10.99 -16.45 3.89
CA GLY A 161 11.55 -16.17 5.22
C GLY A 161 13.07 -16.27 5.33
N LEU A 162 13.72 -16.99 4.41
CA LEU A 162 15.17 -17.21 4.42
C LEU A 162 15.95 -16.21 3.55
N ALA A 163 15.28 -15.57 2.59
CA ALA A 163 15.90 -14.67 1.62
C ALA A 163 15.10 -13.39 1.41
N GLY A 164 13.90 -13.49 0.83
CA GLY A 164 13.14 -12.30 0.41
C GLY A 164 12.89 -11.32 1.56
N ASN A 165 12.31 -11.80 2.65
CA ASN A 165 12.04 -11.01 3.84
C ASN A 165 13.34 -10.59 4.56
N VAL A 166 14.41 -11.38 4.48
CA VAL A 166 15.74 -11.01 5.02
C VAL A 166 16.26 -9.78 4.31
N VAL A 167 16.31 -9.79 2.97
CA VAL A 167 16.80 -8.65 2.18
C VAL A 167 15.94 -7.41 2.43
N VAL A 168 14.61 -7.55 2.48
CA VAL A 168 13.71 -6.45 2.80
C VAL A 168 13.95 -5.90 4.21
N GLY A 169 14.12 -6.77 5.21
CA GLY A 169 14.39 -6.35 6.59
C GLY A 169 15.71 -5.59 6.73
N HIS A 170 16.77 -6.04 6.05
CA HIS A 170 18.05 -5.33 6.02
C HIS A 170 17.95 -3.97 5.30
N PHE A 171 17.16 -3.91 4.22
CA PHE A 171 16.88 -2.65 3.53
C PHE A 171 16.07 -1.69 4.41
N PHE A 172 15.07 -2.17 5.15
CA PHE A 172 14.29 -1.36 6.10
C PHE A 172 15.17 -0.78 7.21
N ASP A 173 16.03 -1.60 7.81
CA ASP A 173 16.99 -1.13 8.82
C ASP A 173 17.88 -0.02 8.26
N TRP A 174 18.44 -0.22 7.07
CA TRP A 174 19.26 0.79 6.40
C TRP A 174 18.48 2.07 6.06
N LEU A 175 17.27 1.96 5.52
CA LEU A 175 16.40 3.09 5.19
C LEU A 175 16.10 3.95 6.42
N ILE A 176 15.79 3.29 7.55
CA ILE A 176 15.53 3.96 8.82
C ILE A 176 16.78 4.67 9.33
N ASP A 177 17.96 4.05 9.20
CA ASP A 177 19.23 4.70 9.55
C ASP A 177 19.54 5.92 8.67
N GLN A 178 19.03 5.96 7.43
CA GLN A 178 19.07 7.15 6.58
C GLN A 178 18.01 8.20 6.94
N GLY A 179 17.15 7.96 7.92
CA GLY A 179 16.07 8.86 8.34
C GLY A 179 14.76 8.67 7.58
N GLY A 180 14.62 7.61 6.78
CA GLY A 180 13.39 7.25 6.08
C GLY A 180 12.33 6.62 6.98
N THR A 181 11.23 6.19 6.37
CA THR A 181 10.11 5.52 7.06
C THR A 181 9.80 4.18 6.40
N ALA A 182 9.62 3.15 7.21
CA ALA A 182 9.22 1.83 6.77
C ALA A 182 7.91 1.42 7.45
N ILE A 183 7.02 0.78 6.69
CA ILE A 183 5.73 0.27 7.19
C ILE A 183 5.66 -1.22 6.84
N PHE A 184 5.43 -2.06 7.83
CA PHE A 184 5.13 -3.49 7.61
C PHE A 184 3.74 -3.81 8.15
N GLU A 185 3.07 -4.76 7.52
CA GLU A 185 1.73 -5.19 7.92
C GLU A 185 1.64 -6.71 8.14
N GLU A 186 0.45 -7.29 7.92
CA GLU A 186 0.14 -8.70 8.11
C GLU A 186 0.30 -9.17 9.57
N ILE A 187 -0.35 -8.46 10.51
CA ILE A 187 -0.36 -8.86 11.93
C ILE A 187 -0.85 -10.31 12.13
N VAL A 188 -1.77 -10.79 11.27
CA VAL A 188 -2.26 -12.18 11.26
C VAL A 188 -1.21 -13.21 10.82
N GLU A 189 -0.06 -12.74 10.31
CA GLU A 189 1.15 -13.51 10.02
C GLU A 189 2.25 -13.29 11.05
N THR A 190 1.88 -12.91 12.28
CA THR A 190 2.82 -12.81 13.40
C THR A 190 2.45 -13.75 14.56
N ILE A 191 1.50 -14.66 14.33
CA ILE A 191 0.96 -15.57 15.35
C ILE A 191 2.10 -16.40 15.95
N GLY A 192 2.21 -16.34 17.28
CA GLY A 192 3.28 -16.96 18.06
C GLY A 192 4.42 -16.00 18.45
N LEU A 193 4.43 -14.77 17.93
CA LEU A 193 5.55 -13.83 18.09
C LEU A 193 5.22 -12.60 18.95
N TYR A 194 4.23 -12.73 19.84
CA TYR A 194 3.76 -11.65 20.72
C TYR A 194 4.90 -10.93 21.48
N SER A 195 5.75 -11.70 22.16
CA SER A 195 6.84 -11.12 22.97
C SER A 195 7.84 -10.38 22.10
N LEU A 196 8.21 -10.95 20.95
CA LEU A 196 9.14 -10.35 19.99
C LEU A 196 8.66 -8.98 19.50
N LEU A 197 7.37 -8.84 19.18
CA LEU A 197 6.80 -7.57 18.76
C LEU A 197 6.79 -6.55 19.91
N CYS A 198 6.36 -6.97 21.11
CA CYS A 198 6.24 -6.08 22.27
C CYS A 198 7.59 -5.56 22.78
N GLU A 199 8.63 -6.38 22.70
CA GLU A 199 10.00 -6.02 23.11
C GLU A 199 10.60 -4.95 22.19
N ARG A 200 10.14 -4.88 20.94
CA ARG A 200 10.60 -3.88 19.95
C ARG A 200 9.88 -2.53 20.04
N ALA A 201 8.93 -2.35 20.95
CA ALA A 201 8.22 -1.08 21.10
C ALA A 201 9.12 0.03 21.67
N VAL A 202 9.05 1.25 21.13
CA VAL A 202 9.85 2.40 21.60
C VAL A 202 9.49 2.85 23.02
N ASN A 203 8.23 2.65 23.44
CA ASN A 203 7.74 3.00 24.77
C ASN A 203 6.52 2.14 25.14
N GLU A 204 6.03 2.28 26.38
CA GLU A 204 4.90 1.47 26.86
C GLU A 204 3.59 1.74 26.11
N LYS A 205 3.33 2.98 25.66
CA LYS A 205 2.12 3.28 24.87
C LYS A 205 2.11 2.51 23.55
N VAL A 206 3.22 2.51 22.82
CA VAL A 206 3.36 1.73 21.58
C VAL A 206 3.30 0.23 21.87
N ARG A 207 3.86 -0.21 23.00
CA ARG A 207 3.74 -1.59 23.44
C ARG A 207 2.28 -1.99 23.67
N GLU A 208 1.50 -1.18 24.38
CA GLU A 208 0.07 -1.41 24.58
C GLU A 208 -0.70 -1.47 23.27
N ASP A 209 -0.37 -0.60 22.31
CA ASP A 209 -0.99 -0.61 20.98
C ASP A 209 -0.66 -1.90 20.21
N ILE A 210 0.60 -2.36 20.24
CA ILE A 210 1.01 -3.64 19.66
C ILE A 210 0.28 -4.81 20.34
N ARG A 211 0.19 -4.81 21.68
CA ARG A 211 -0.52 -5.85 22.44
C ARG A 211 -1.99 -5.93 22.03
N TYR A 212 -2.65 -4.77 21.94
CA TYR A 212 -4.05 -4.69 21.53
C TYR A 212 -4.23 -5.22 20.10
N THR A 213 -3.43 -4.74 19.16
CA THR A 213 -3.48 -5.12 17.74
C THR A 213 -3.24 -6.61 17.54
N TYR A 214 -2.24 -7.19 18.21
CA TYR A 214 -1.96 -8.62 18.17
C TYR A 214 -3.13 -9.45 18.74
N ASN A 215 -3.61 -9.11 19.93
CA ASN A 215 -4.68 -9.87 20.57
C ASN A 215 -5.96 -9.81 19.75
N LYS A 216 -6.29 -8.64 19.20
CA LYS A 216 -7.43 -8.48 18.28
C LYS A 216 -7.29 -9.36 17.05
N ALA A 217 -6.11 -9.38 16.41
CA ALA A 217 -5.87 -10.22 15.23
C ALA A 217 -5.99 -11.71 15.55
N LEU A 218 -5.43 -12.15 16.69
CA LEU A 218 -5.55 -13.53 17.15
C LEU A 218 -7.01 -13.93 17.44
N ASP A 219 -7.75 -13.05 18.11
CA ASP A 219 -9.17 -13.28 18.41
C ASP A 219 -10.02 -13.30 17.14
N TYR A 220 -9.72 -12.42 16.18
CA TYR A 220 -10.30 -12.46 14.85
C TYR A 220 -10.06 -13.83 14.19
N CYS A 221 -8.81 -14.28 14.07
CA CYS A 221 -8.47 -15.57 13.45
C CYS A 221 -9.18 -16.76 14.12
N LYS A 222 -9.26 -16.76 15.46
CA LYS A 222 -10.03 -17.78 16.21
C LYS A 222 -11.52 -17.73 15.89
N SER A 223 -12.10 -16.54 15.82
CA SER A 223 -13.54 -16.34 15.58
C SER A 223 -13.98 -16.81 14.19
N VAL A 224 -13.18 -16.52 13.17
CA VAL A 224 -13.44 -16.94 11.79
C VAL A 224 -12.89 -18.34 11.49
N ARG A 225 -12.15 -18.95 12.43
CA ARG A 225 -11.47 -20.25 12.30
C ARG A 225 -10.54 -20.32 11.10
N GLN A 226 -9.86 -19.21 10.80
CA GLN A 226 -8.97 -19.08 9.67
C GLN A 226 -7.69 -18.36 10.12
N TYR A 227 -6.56 -18.99 9.82
CA TYR A 227 -5.23 -18.41 9.99
C TYR A 227 -4.64 -18.13 8.61
N SER A 228 -3.73 -17.17 8.50
CA SER A 228 -3.12 -16.79 7.22
C SER A 228 -2.08 -17.83 6.78
N VAL A 229 -2.54 -19.04 6.42
CA VAL A 229 -1.72 -20.09 5.81
C VAL A 229 -2.57 -20.80 4.76
N SER A 230 -2.19 -20.65 3.50
CA SER A 230 -2.94 -21.15 2.35
C SER A 230 -2.40 -22.49 1.83
N PRO A 231 -3.17 -23.26 1.02
CA PRO A 231 -2.65 -24.43 0.30
C PRO A 231 -1.39 -24.14 -0.51
N GLY A 232 -1.27 -22.92 -1.06
CA GLY A 232 -0.07 -22.47 -1.74
C GLY A 232 1.15 -22.38 -0.80
N ASN A 233 0.97 -21.95 0.45
CA ASN A 233 2.07 -21.90 1.42
C ASN A 233 2.53 -23.31 1.80
N PHE A 234 1.60 -24.26 2.01
CA PHE A 234 1.94 -25.66 2.27
C PHE A 234 2.71 -26.29 1.10
N ALA A 235 2.23 -26.10 -0.14
CA ALA A 235 2.95 -26.54 -1.33
C ALA A 235 4.29 -25.82 -1.54
N GLY A 236 4.46 -24.64 -0.93
CA GLY A 236 5.71 -23.88 -0.87
C GLY A 236 6.62 -24.27 0.29
N GLY A 237 6.30 -25.31 1.05
CA GLY A 237 7.15 -25.85 2.12
C GLY A 237 6.93 -25.27 3.51
N LEU A 238 5.92 -24.41 3.71
CA LEU A 238 5.56 -23.89 5.03
C LEU A 238 4.54 -24.81 5.70
N THR A 239 4.87 -25.37 6.86
CA THR A 239 4.08 -26.44 7.50
C THR A 239 3.17 -25.96 8.63
N THR A 240 3.45 -24.80 9.21
CA THR A 240 2.68 -24.21 10.33
C THR A 240 2.52 -22.71 10.18
N ILE A 241 1.54 -22.12 10.89
CA ILE A 241 1.39 -20.66 10.91
C ILE A 241 2.55 -20.01 11.66
N GLU A 242 3.10 -20.65 12.69
CA GLU A 242 4.25 -20.18 13.46
C GLU A 242 5.51 -20.12 12.59
N GLU A 243 5.77 -21.16 11.77
CA GLU A 243 6.88 -21.17 10.81
C GLU A 243 6.77 -20.03 9.79
N LYS A 244 5.58 -19.85 9.21
CA LYS A 244 5.31 -18.73 8.31
C LYS A 244 5.51 -17.40 9.02
N SER A 245 5.03 -17.28 10.26
CA SER A 245 5.11 -16.04 11.03
C SER A 245 6.54 -15.64 11.35
N MET A 246 7.39 -16.61 11.70
CA MET A 246 8.83 -16.38 11.91
C MET A 246 9.50 -15.83 10.66
N GLY A 247 9.15 -16.34 9.48
CA GLY A 247 9.67 -15.81 8.22
C GLY A 247 9.08 -14.44 7.85
N ALA A 248 7.79 -14.23 8.09
CA ALA A 248 7.08 -12.99 7.75
C ALA A 248 7.62 -11.80 8.56
N VAL A 249 7.81 -11.94 9.88
CA VAL A 249 8.24 -10.80 10.72
C VAL A 249 9.61 -10.26 10.33
N VAL A 250 10.48 -11.06 9.73
CA VAL A 250 11.86 -10.65 9.35
C VAL A 250 11.85 -9.45 8.40
N LYS A 251 10.82 -9.29 7.56
CA LYS A 251 10.69 -8.14 6.63
C LYS A 251 10.64 -6.80 7.35
N SER A 252 10.27 -6.79 8.63
CA SER A 252 10.25 -5.58 9.45
C SER A 252 11.64 -5.14 9.94
N GLY A 253 12.70 -5.89 9.63
CA GLY A 253 14.05 -5.63 10.12
C GLY A 253 14.16 -5.78 11.64
N SER A 254 15.13 -5.09 12.23
CA SER A 254 15.47 -5.13 13.65
C SER A 254 15.21 -3.81 14.39
N ARG A 255 14.97 -2.70 13.68
CA ARG A 255 14.74 -1.39 14.33
C ARG A 255 13.48 -1.38 15.22
N THR A 256 13.48 -0.47 16.18
CA THR A 256 12.41 -0.25 17.15
C THR A 256 11.13 0.26 16.45
N ILE A 257 9.99 -0.32 16.80
CA ILE A 257 8.66 0.05 16.32
C ILE A 257 8.26 1.37 16.99
N GLN A 258 8.02 2.40 16.17
CA GLN A 258 7.69 3.76 16.58
C GLN A 258 6.20 3.96 16.83
N GLY A 259 5.35 3.11 16.27
CA GLY A 259 3.90 3.18 16.46
C GLY A 259 3.16 2.10 15.69
N VAL A 260 1.86 2.02 15.98
CA VAL A 260 0.90 1.20 15.23
C VAL A 260 -0.04 2.13 14.47
N LEU A 261 -0.17 1.92 13.16
CA LEU A 261 -1.05 2.69 12.29
C LEU A 261 -2.38 1.96 12.10
N LYS A 262 -3.45 2.73 11.95
CA LYS A 262 -4.68 2.25 11.31
C LYS A 262 -4.63 2.55 9.81
N VAL A 263 -5.43 1.83 9.01
CA VAL A 263 -5.54 2.08 7.58
C VAL A 263 -5.96 3.53 7.33
N SER A 264 -5.37 4.18 6.32
CA SER A 264 -5.53 5.61 6.01
C SER A 264 -4.93 6.60 7.01
N GLU A 265 -4.27 6.13 8.08
CA GLU A 265 -3.52 7.01 8.98
C GLU A 265 -2.19 7.43 8.33
N GLN A 266 -1.82 8.70 8.47
CA GLN A 266 -0.55 9.20 7.97
C GLN A 266 0.55 9.02 9.01
N VAL A 267 1.72 8.56 8.58
CA VAL A 267 2.92 8.51 9.43
C VAL A 267 3.25 9.90 9.99
N LYS A 268 3.42 9.99 11.32
CA LYS A 268 3.65 11.25 12.05
C LYS A 268 5.13 11.55 12.23
N THR A 269 5.96 10.52 12.37
CA THR A 269 7.41 10.63 12.53
C THR A 269 8.14 9.59 11.66
N LYS A 270 9.47 9.68 11.59
CA LYS A 270 10.33 8.73 10.86
C LYS A 270 10.53 7.44 11.65
N GLY A 271 10.97 6.38 10.97
CA GLY A 271 11.23 5.07 11.57
C GLY A 271 10.27 3.96 11.13
N LEU A 272 10.18 2.89 11.94
CA LEU A 272 9.40 1.69 11.63
C LEU A 272 7.99 1.73 12.22
N TYR A 273 6.99 1.36 11.43
CA TYR A 273 5.59 1.27 11.86
C TYR A 273 4.99 -0.09 11.53
N LEU A 274 4.17 -0.59 12.45
CA LEU A 274 3.27 -1.73 12.22
C LEU A 274 1.92 -1.17 11.73
N LEU A 275 1.41 -1.67 10.61
CA LEU A 275 0.06 -1.34 10.14
C LEU A 275 -0.93 -2.43 10.57
N ASP A 276 -1.98 -2.02 11.27
CA ASP A 276 -3.12 -2.85 11.65
C ASP A 276 -4.18 -2.80 10.53
N THR A 277 -4.27 -3.88 9.75
CA THR A 277 -5.28 -4.07 8.68
C THR A 277 -6.50 -4.84 9.15
N THR A 278 -6.48 -5.38 10.38
CA THR A 278 -7.55 -6.21 10.91
C THR A 278 -8.78 -5.35 11.25
N PRO A 279 -10.00 -5.77 10.85
CA PRO A 279 -11.21 -5.05 11.22
C PRO A 279 -11.36 -4.97 12.75
N ASP A 280 -11.89 -3.85 13.25
CA ASP A 280 -12.20 -3.72 14.68
C ASP A 280 -13.56 -4.38 14.99
N PRO A 281 -13.79 -4.86 16.23
CA PRO A 281 -15.07 -5.44 16.59
C PRO A 281 -16.25 -4.48 16.37
N TYR A 282 -17.21 -4.93 15.56
CA TYR A 282 -18.40 -4.17 15.20
C TYR A 282 -19.65 -5.05 15.15
N TRP A 283 -20.80 -4.48 15.47
CA TRP A 283 -22.07 -5.22 15.62
C TRP A 283 -22.56 -5.85 14.31
N MET A 284 -22.21 -5.28 13.16
CA MET A 284 -22.54 -5.84 11.84
C MET A 284 -21.48 -6.79 11.26
N GLN A 285 -20.35 -7.02 11.97
CA GLN A 285 -19.22 -7.86 11.54
C GLN A 285 -19.00 -7.91 10.00
N PHE A 286 -18.60 -6.79 9.40
CA PHE A 286 -18.21 -6.74 7.99
C PHE A 286 -16.72 -6.42 7.84
N GLY A 287 -16.13 -7.00 6.80
CA GLY A 287 -14.69 -6.90 6.51
C GLY A 287 -13.96 -8.17 6.86
N ILE A 288 -13.13 -8.62 5.93
CA ILE A 288 -12.16 -9.70 6.11
C ILE A 288 -10.78 -9.03 6.16
N THR A 289 -9.91 -9.48 7.04
CA THR A 289 -8.50 -9.03 7.03
C THR A 289 -7.76 -9.70 5.88
N ASN A 290 -7.06 -8.91 5.05
CA ASN A 290 -6.22 -9.38 3.95
C ASN A 290 -6.92 -10.43 3.06
N PRO A 291 -8.12 -10.15 2.49
CA PRO A 291 -8.84 -11.08 1.63
C PRO A 291 -8.13 -11.31 0.29
N ASN A 292 -7.24 -10.39 -0.10
CA ASN A 292 -6.33 -10.49 -1.23
C ASN A 292 -5.19 -9.47 -1.04
N ASP A 293 -4.05 -9.72 -1.68
CA ASP A 293 -2.83 -8.91 -1.59
C ASP A 293 -3.06 -7.45 -2.08
N ASN A 294 -4.02 -7.23 -2.99
CA ASN A 294 -4.36 -5.86 -3.42
C ASN A 294 -4.93 -5.00 -2.28
N GLU A 295 -5.57 -5.61 -1.26
CA GLU A 295 -6.00 -4.89 -0.06
C GLU A 295 -4.79 -4.39 0.73
N GLY A 296 -3.83 -5.25 1.04
CA GLY A 296 -2.65 -4.90 1.83
C GLY A 296 -1.78 -3.84 1.12
N ILE A 297 -1.59 -3.97 -0.20
CA ILE A 297 -0.94 -2.93 -1.01
C ILE A 297 -1.68 -1.59 -0.90
N MET A 298 -3.00 -1.59 -1.03
CA MET A 298 -3.80 -0.35 -0.88
C MET A 298 -3.74 0.21 0.53
N ASP A 299 -3.77 -0.63 1.56
CA ASP A 299 -3.71 -0.24 2.96
C ASP A 299 -2.34 0.41 3.27
N LEU A 300 -1.21 -0.15 2.79
CA LEU A 300 0.12 0.45 2.89
C LEU A 300 0.23 1.78 2.13
N ILE A 301 -0.32 1.87 0.92
CA ILE A 301 -0.33 3.11 0.13
C ILE A 301 -1.20 4.17 0.77
N SER A 302 -2.34 3.78 1.36
CA SER A 302 -3.22 4.69 2.10
C SER A 302 -2.50 5.39 3.26
N CYS A 303 -1.45 4.75 3.81
CA CYS A 303 -0.61 5.30 4.87
C CYS A 303 0.55 6.20 4.36
N GLY A 304 0.63 6.41 3.05
CA GLY A 304 1.61 7.30 2.41
C GLY A 304 2.82 6.60 1.79
N SER A 305 2.79 5.28 1.62
CA SER A 305 3.89 4.53 1.00
C SER A 305 4.09 4.96 -0.46
N HIS A 306 5.26 5.52 -0.76
CA HIS A 306 5.63 5.96 -2.10
C HIS A 306 5.73 4.78 -3.08
N MET A 307 6.09 3.60 -2.55
CA MET A 307 6.14 2.31 -3.22
C MET A 307 5.98 1.19 -2.20
N VAL A 308 5.67 -0.02 -2.68
CA VAL A 308 5.49 -1.22 -1.85
C VAL A 308 6.45 -2.32 -2.31
N LEU A 309 7.13 -2.95 -1.36
CA LEU A 309 7.92 -4.16 -1.57
C LEU A 309 7.03 -5.38 -1.33
N LEU A 310 6.81 -6.19 -2.35
CA LEU A 310 5.99 -7.40 -2.28
C LEU A 310 6.89 -8.64 -2.33
N VAL A 311 7.03 -9.34 -1.21
CA VAL A 311 7.83 -10.58 -1.17
C VAL A 311 6.97 -11.76 -1.58
N THR A 312 7.45 -12.55 -2.55
CA THR A 312 6.70 -13.70 -3.07
C THR A 312 7.62 -14.87 -3.40
N GLY A 313 7.27 -16.05 -2.89
CA GLY A 313 7.89 -17.33 -3.22
C GLY A 313 7.24 -18.04 -4.41
N ARG A 314 6.05 -17.58 -4.83
CA ARG A 314 5.21 -18.26 -5.84
C ARG A 314 4.89 -17.44 -7.08
N GLY A 315 5.58 -16.31 -7.26
CA GLY A 315 5.44 -15.45 -8.44
C GLY A 315 4.15 -14.63 -8.50
N ASN A 316 3.81 -13.89 -7.44
CA ASN A 316 2.72 -12.92 -7.50
C ASN A 316 3.01 -11.83 -8.56
N VAL A 317 2.04 -11.55 -9.43
CA VAL A 317 2.15 -10.60 -10.56
C VAL A 317 1.52 -9.22 -10.31
N VAL A 318 0.82 -9.02 -9.19
CA VAL A 318 0.01 -7.81 -8.95
C VAL A 318 0.83 -6.52 -9.02
N GLY A 319 0.15 -5.45 -9.44
CA GLY A 319 0.62 -4.08 -9.38
C GLY A 319 -0.26 -3.23 -8.48
N SER A 320 -0.36 -1.96 -8.84
CA SER A 320 -1.18 -1.00 -8.10
C SER A 320 -1.51 0.19 -8.98
N ALA A 321 -2.73 0.71 -8.83
CA ALA A 321 -3.17 1.93 -9.51
C ALA A 321 -2.41 3.20 -9.03
N VAL A 322 -1.85 3.21 -7.82
CA VAL A 322 -1.40 4.46 -7.15
C VAL A 322 0.11 4.55 -6.98
N ALA A 323 0.78 3.45 -6.63
CA ALA A 323 2.20 3.43 -6.32
C ALA A 323 2.89 2.21 -6.95
N PRO A 324 4.20 2.29 -7.27
CA PRO A 324 4.93 1.14 -7.78
C PRO A 324 4.94 -0.01 -6.77
N VAL A 325 4.78 -1.24 -7.27
CA VAL A 325 4.99 -2.48 -6.50
C VAL A 325 6.24 -3.15 -7.02
N ILE A 326 7.21 -3.40 -6.14
CA ILE A 326 8.48 -4.07 -6.44
C ILE A 326 8.37 -5.52 -5.96
N LYS A 327 8.32 -6.45 -6.91
CA LYS A 327 8.19 -7.89 -6.62
C LYS A 327 9.56 -8.51 -6.35
N ILE A 328 9.72 -9.06 -5.16
CA ILE A 328 10.97 -9.64 -4.67
C ILE A 328 10.75 -11.13 -4.44
N THR A 329 11.62 -11.98 -5.00
CA THR A 329 11.55 -13.42 -4.76
C THR A 329 12.85 -13.99 -4.22
N GLY A 330 12.76 -14.85 -3.20
CA GLY A 330 13.86 -15.66 -2.71
C GLY A 330 14.08 -16.95 -3.52
N ASN A 331 13.23 -17.21 -4.52
CA ASN A 331 13.20 -18.47 -5.25
C ASN A 331 13.79 -18.26 -6.66
N SER A 332 15.05 -18.66 -6.86
CA SER A 332 15.77 -18.51 -8.14
C SER A 332 15.02 -19.16 -9.31
N GLY A 333 14.38 -20.30 -9.07
CA GLY A 333 13.60 -21.00 -10.09
C GLY A 333 12.37 -20.20 -10.54
N ILE A 334 11.70 -19.51 -9.61
CA ILE A 334 10.60 -18.59 -9.94
C ILE A 334 11.14 -17.35 -10.64
N TYR A 335 12.23 -16.77 -10.16
CA TYR A 335 12.85 -15.60 -10.79
C TYR A 335 13.18 -15.85 -12.26
N GLU A 336 13.85 -16.97 -12.58
CA GLU A 336 14.23 -17.27 -13.97
C GLU A 336 13.01 -17.59 -14.85
N ARG A 337 11.97 -18.25 -14.32
CA ARG A 337 10.74 -18.54 -15.08
C ARG A 337 9.86 -17.31 -15.31
N MET A 338 9.83 -16.39 -14.34
CA MET A 338 8.94 -15.22 -14.32
C MET A 338 9.75 -13.92 -14.32
N LYS A 339 10.85 -13.91 -15.07
CA LYS A 339 11.80 -12.79 -15.10
C LYS A 339 11.18 -11.50 -15.62
N GLU A 340 10.08 -11.58 -16.37
CA GLU A 340 9.35 -10.40 -16.84
C GLU A 340 8.39 -9.83 -15.79
N ASP A 341 8.12 -10.57 -14.70
CA ASP A 341 7.24 -10.17 -13.59
C ASP A 341 8.01 -9.83 -12.30
N MET A 342 9.08 -10.58 -12.01
CA MET A 342 9.84 -10.47 -10.76
C MET A 342 10.91 -9.37 -10.86
N ASP A 343 10.75 -8.26 -10.13
CA ASP A 343 11.70 -7.14 -10.17
C ASP A 343 13.08 -7.56 -9.62
N PHE A 344 13.10 -8.25 -8.47
CA PHE A 344 14.34 -8.52 -7.73
C PHE A 344 14.53 -10.00 -7.36
N ASP A 345 15.76 -10.50 -7.55
CA ASP A 345 16.20 -11.83 -7.17
C ASP A 345 16.96 -11.82 -5.84
N ALA A 346 16.26 -12.15 -4.76
CA ALA A 346 16.84 -12.25 -3.42
C ALA A 346 17.55 -13.59 -3.18
N SER A 347 17.43 -14.58 -4.07
CA SER A 347 17.92 -15.94 -3.83
C SER A 347 19.44 -16.04 -3.71
N ARG A 348 20.17 -15.02 -4.20
CA ARG A 348 21.64 -14.96 -4.18
C ARG A 348 22.23 -14.92 -2.77
N VAL A 349 21.44 -14.50 -1.78
CA VAL A 349 21.82 -14.59 -0.37
C VAL A 349 21.82 -16.04 0.14
N LEU A 350 20.93 -16.90 -0.38
CA LEU A 350 20.87 -18.32 0.00
C LEU A 350 21.98 -19.14 -0.62
N SER A 351 22.38 -18.80 -1.85
CA SER A 351 23.47 -19.49 -2.54
C SER A 351 24.86 -19.05 -2.05
N GLY A 352 24.95 -18.03 -1.21
CA GLY A 352 26.21 -17.44 -0.78
C GLY A 352 26.95 -16.66 -1.87
N MET A 353 26.27 -16.32 -2.97
CA MET A 353 26.83 -15.51 -4.06
C MET A 353 26.97 -14.04 -3.67
N MET A 354 26.13 -13.58 -2.74
CA MET A 354 26.17 -12.22 -2.20
C MET A 354 25.97 -12.26 -0.68
N THR A 355 26.61 -11.33 0.00
CA THR A 355 26.34 -11.02 1.41
C THR A 355 24.99 -10.30 1.57
N GLN A 356 24.49 -10.23 2.80
CA GLN A 356 23.26 -9.48 3.11
C GLN A 356 23.43 -7.98 2.85
N GLU A 357 24.64 -7.44 3.07
CA GLU A 357 24.97 -6.04 2.81
C GLU A 357 25.00 -5.72 1.31
N GLU A 358 25.62 -6.57 0.49
CA GLU A 358 25.71 -6.35 -0.96
C GLU A 358 24.32 -6.41 -1.61
N ILE A 359 23.53 -7.42 -1.25
CA ILE A 359 22.18 -7.57 -1.85
C ILE A 359 21.20 -6.49 -1.36
N ARG A 360 21.40 -5.96 -0.13
CA ARG A 360 20.68 -4.77 0.34
C ARG A 360 21.02 -3.54 -0.51
N ASP A 361 22.28 -3.34 -0.86
CA ASP A 361 22.69 -2.22 -1.72
C ASP A 361 22.10 -2.31 -3.12
N ASP A 362 22.04 -3.52 -3.69
CA ASP A 362 21.36 -3.77 -4.97
C ASP A 362 19.87 -3.41 -4.89
N LEU A 363 19.18 -3.80 -3.80
CA LEU A 363 17.77 -3.44 -3.60
C LEU A 363 17.60 -1.93 -3.42
N ALA A 364 18.46 -1.27 -2.65
CA ALA A 364 18.44 0.18 -2.46
C ALA A 364 18.67 0.93 -3.78
N GLN A 365 19.58 0.45 -4.62
CA GLN A 365 19.83 1.02 -5.95
C GLN A 365 18.59 0.88 -6.85
N MET A 366 17.90 -0.26 -6.82
CA MET A 366 16.64 -0.46 -7.55
C MET A 366 15.54 0.49 -7.06
N VAL A 367 15.37 0.63 -5.74
CA VAL A 367 14.44 1.58 -5.13
C VAL A 367 14.73 3.00 -5.60
N PHE A 368 16.00 3.41 -5.61
CA PHE A 368 16.41 4.71 -6.14
C PHE A 368 16.02 4.87 -7.61
N ASN A 369 16.33 3.91 -8.47
CA ASN A 369 15.99 3.98 -9.90
C ASN A 369 14.46 4.13 -10.11
N ILE A 370 13.66 3.38 -9.35
CA ILE A 370 12.20 3.46 -9.41
C ILE A 370 11.69 4.80 -8.88
N ALA A 371 12.28 5.33 -7.81
CA ALA A 371 11.97 6.65 -7.28
C ALA A 371 12.31 7.78 -8.28
N MET A 372 13.37 7.62 -9.08
CA MET A 372 13.72 8.53 -10.17
C MET A 372 12.72 8.51 -11.35
N GLY A 373 11.89 7.46 -11.45
CA GLY A 373 10.90 7.32 -12.51
C GLY A 373 11.05 6.06 -13.37
N GLU A 374 11.99 5.15 -13.07
CA GLU A 374 11.96 3.83 -13.69
C GLU A 374 10.66 3.11 -13.28
N MET A 375 10.01 2.45 -14.25
CA MET A 375 8.79 1.70 -14.01
C MET A 375 9.14 0.32 -13.44
N SER A 376 8.44 -0.10 -12.38
CA SER A 376 8.47 -1.50 -11.97
C SER A 376 7.90 -2.40 -13.08
N LYS A 377 8.16 -3.70 -13.03
CA LYS A 377 7.67 -4.65 -14.04
C LYS A 377 6.14 -4.66 -14.14
N SER A 378 5.44 -4.59 -13.01
CA SER A 378 3.97 -4.47 -13.01
C SER A 378 3.51 -3.17 -13.65
N GLU A 379 4.19 -2.03 -13.41
CA GLU A 379 3.86 -0.78 -14.08
C GLU A 379 4.04 -0.91 -15.61
N ARG A 380 5.14 -1.53 -16.06
CA ARG A 380 5.43 -1.74 -17.50
C ARG A 380 4.37 -2.57 -18.20
N TRP A 381 3.84 -3.59 -17.53
CA TRP A 381 2.78 -4.45 -18.06
C TRP A 381 1.38 -3.84 -17.94
N GLY A 382 1.22 -2.72 -17.23
CA GLY A 382 -0.08 -2.08 -17.04
C GLY A 382 -0.93 -2.77 -15.97
N HIS A 383 -0.31 -3.41 -14.98
CA HIS A 383 -1.00 -3.88 -13.77
C HIS A 383 -1.38 -2.69 -12.88
N LYS A 384 -2.68 -2.48 -12.68
CA LYS A 384 -3.29 -1.30 -12.03
C LYS A 384 -4.37 -1.69 -11.02
N GLU A 385 -4.16 -2.81 -10.34
CA GLU A 385 -5.11 -3.34 -9.38
C GLU A 385 -5.32 -2.37 -8.21
N TYR A 386 -6.51 -2.42 -7.63
CA TYR A 386 -6.85 -1.80 -6.35
C TYR A 386 -7.97 -2.64 -5.72
N PHE A 387 -8.10 -2.54 -4.40
CA PHE A 387 -9.20 -3.15 -3.68
C PHE A 387 -9.61 -2.27 -2.49
N ILE A 388 -10.87 -1.85 -2.46
CA ILE A 388 -11.46 -1.07 -1.36
C ILE A 388 -12.71 -1.80 -0.88
N PRO A 389 -12.62 -2.55 0.24
CA PRO A 389 -13.74 -3.34 0.72
C PRO A 389 -14.67 -2.56 1.66
N TYR A 390 -15.82 -3.16 1.90
CA TYR A 390 -16.56 -2.90 3.13
C TYR A 390 -15.76 -3.46 4.32
N LYS A 391 -15.17 -2.58 5.10
CA LYS A 391 -14.51 -2.92 6.37
C LYS A 391 -14.92 -1.93 7.44
N TYR A 392 -14.98 -2.35 8.70
CA TYR A 392 -15.05 -1.44 9.83
C TYR A 392 -13.70 -1.42 10.55
N GLN A 393 -13.19 -0.21 10.78
CA GLN A 393 -12.01 0.00 11.58
C GLN A 393 -12.08 1.38 12.24
N ASP A 394 -11.72 1.46 13.51
CA ASP A 394 -11.58 2.72 14.22
C ASP A 394 -10.49 3.58 13.55
N LYS A 395 -10.53 4.90 13.77
CA LYS A 395 -9.57 5.86 13.17
C LYS A 395 -8.18 5.79 13.80
N GLU A 396 -8.16 5.42 15.07
CA GLU A 396 -6.96 5.29 15.88
C GLU A 396 -7.06 4.01 16.70
N VAL A 397 -5.94 3.53 17.23
CA VAL A 397 -5.92 2.37 18.13
C VAL A 397 -6.71 2.70 19.39
N THR A 398 -7.91 2.12 19.49
CA THR A 398 -8.86 2.40 20.57
C THR A 398 -9.03 1.17 21.45
N ILE A 399 -8.35 1.16 22.60
CA ILE A 399 -8.45 0.07 23.58
C ILE A 399 -9.79 0.19 24.32
N ARG A 400 -10.80 -0.56 23.87
CA ARG A 400 -12.10 -0.62 24.54
C ARG A 400 -11.97 -1.43 25.82
N LYS A 401 -12.00 -0.77 26.99
CA LYS A 401 -12.10 -1.47 28.27
C LYS A 401 -13.40 -2.26 28.30
N CYS A 402 -13.31 -3.57 28.51
CA CYS A 402 -14.48 -4.43 28.69
C CYS A 402 -15.28 -3.94 29.89
N LYS A 403 -16.50 -3.45 29.68
CA LYS A 403 -17.37 -2.93 30.75
C LYS A 403 -17.86 -4.02 31.72
N THR A 404 -17.66 -5.29 31.40
CA THR A 404 -18.13 -6.46 32.18
C THR A 404 -17.00 -7.24 32.85
N CYS A 405 -15.78 -6.71 32.90
CA CYS A 405 -14.64 -7.35 33.57
C CYS A 405 -14.23 -6.65 34.88
N ILE A 406 -15.15 -5.99 35.58
CA ILE A 406 -14.96 -5.47 36.95
C ILE A 406 -15.70 -6.38 37.93
#